data_AF-A0A0A2G2I5-F1
#
_entry.id   AF-A0A0A2G2I5-F1
#
_cell.length_a   1.000
_cell.length_b   1.000
_cell.length_c   1.000
_cell.angle_alpha   90.00
_cell.angle_beta   90.00
_cell.angle_gamma   90.00
#
_symmetry.space_group_name_H-M   'P 1'
#
loop_
_entity.id
_entity.type
_entity.pdbx_description
1 polymer ?
#
loop_
_entity_poly.entity_id
_entity_poly.type
_entity_poly.pdbx_seq_one_letter_code
_entity_poly.pdbx_strand_id
1 'polypeptide(L)'
;MSISSSHTYRIAAITMARNDLFFLERWIAYYGRELGEEHLYIYLDGEDQLLPSNMGKANIKHFPHKELARAEGDKYRIGLLNTLKDELLCKGYDMVIGTDADEFLVVDPARKQRLRDFLYQHRSYATISALGLDLGQKVGIEPNLNPSLSLLKQRGYAVLSSRYTKASILTQPLRWGSGFHRVKGSNFHILPDFYLLHTGYCDWERIQKRFADTARIEGGWDAHLKRRARTIYYVTHRKPIRAEHIFKRARLLQSLCRPFYALNKPMMPTPALVVALPSRFQTVEI
;
A
#
# COMPACT_ATOMS: atom_id res chain seq x y z
N MET A 1 -12.14 -32.55 -27.44
CA MET A 1 -12.17 -32.70 -25.97
C MET A 1 -11.95 -31.34 -25.35
N SER A 2 -13.03 -30.70 -24.89
CA SER A 2 -12.99 -29.41 -24.20
C SER A 2 -12.55 -29.67 -22.76
N ILE A 3 -11.32 -29.29 -22.41
CA ILE A 3 -10.90 -29.25 -21.01
C ILE A 3 -11.55 -28.00 -20.41
N SER A 4 -12.73 -28.20 -19.84
CA SER A 4 -13.31 -27.30 -18.84
C SER A 4 -12.40 -27.32 -17.60
N SER A 5 -11.41 -26.43 -17.56
CA SER A 5 -10.65 -26.13 -16.34
C SER A 5 -10.73 -24.64 -16.04
N SER A 6 -11.92 -24.15 -15.65
CA SER A 6 -12.04 -22.82 -15.04
C SER A 6 -11.52 -22.89 -13.60
N HIS A 7 -10.21 -23.12 -13.42
CA HIS A 7 -9.57 -22.76 -12.16
C HIS A 7 -9.68 -21.24 -12.07
N THR A 8 -10.68 -20.75 -11.34
CA THR A 8 -10.85 -19.33 -11.08
C THR A 8 -9.64 -18.88 -10.28
N TYR A 9 -8.75 -18.13 -10.90
CA TYR A 9 -7.52 -17.63 -10.28
C TYR A 9 -7.84 -16.88 -8.98
N ARG A 10 -7.38 -17.39 -7.84
CA ARG A 10 -7.71 -16.90 -6.50
C ARG A 10 -6.61 -16.02 -5.96
N ILE A 11 -6.96 -14.78 -5.62
CA ILE A 11 -6.05 -13.80 -5.02
C ILE A 11 -6.58 -13.44 -3.64
N ALA A 12 -5.77 -13.59 -2.60
CA ALA A 12 -6.09 -13.07 -1.27
C ALA A 12 -5.42 -11.71 -1.06
N ALA A 13 -6.07 -10.82 -0.29
CA ALA A 13 -5.43 -9.63 0.23
C ALA A 13 -5.36 -9.72 1.76
N ILE A 14 -4.20 -9.37 2.31
CA ILE A 14 -3.93 -9.43 3.74
C ILE A 14 -3.41 -8.10 4.28
N THR A 15 -3.85 -7.73 5.48
CA THR A 15 -3.36 -6.56 6.18
C THR A 15 -3.37 -6.76 7.70
N MET A 16 -2.66 -5.91 8.42
CA MET A 16 -2.72 -5.82 9.88
C MET A 16 -2.88 -4.37 10.31
N ALA A 17 -3.85 -4.07 11.17
CA ALA A 17 -4.21 -2.71 11.54
C ALA A 17 -4.32 -2.52 13.06
N ARG A 18 -3.98 -1.30 13.52
CA ARG A 18 -4.23 -0.79 14.87
C ARG A 18 -4.64 0.67 14.81
N ASN A 19 -5.73 1.04 15.46
CA ASN A 19 -6.24 2.40 15.58
C ASN A 19 -6.40 3.12 14.23
N ASP A 20 -6.85 2.39 13.21
CA ASP A 20 -6.91 2.92 11.83
C ASP A 20 -8.16 2.50 11.05
N LEU A 21 -9.32 2.55 11.71
CA LEU A 21 -10.61 2.23 11.09
C LEU A 21 -10.84 3.03 9.80
N PHE A 22 -10.43 4.29 9.77
CA PHE A 22 -10.61 5.16 8.60
C PHE A 22 -10.00 4.59 7.33
N PHE A 23 -8.76 4.09 7.39
CA PHE A 23 -8.10 3.48 6.25
C PHE A 23 -8.51 2.01 6.09
N LEU A 24 -8.73 1.28 7.19
CA LEU A 24 -9.14 -0.12 7.12
C LEU A 24 -10.50 -0.30 6.42
N GLU A 25 -11.49 0.54 6.71
CA GLU A 25 -12.80 0.47 6.05
C GLU A 25 -12.68 0.75 4.54
N ARG A 26 -11.78 1.66 4.14
CA ARG A 26 -11.47 1.93 2.72
C ARG A 26 -10.74 0.77 2.06
N TRP A 27 -9.80 0.17 2.77
CA TRP A 27 -9.08 -1.02 2.35
C TRP A 27 -10.06 -2.16 2.06
N ILE A 28 -11.02 -2.40 2.96
CA ILE A 28 -12.09 -3.40 2.77
C ILE A 28 -12.95 -3.05 1.56
N ALA A 29 -13.42 -1.81 1.45
CA ALA A 29 -14.26 -1.40 0.33
C ALA A 29 -13.53 -1.52 -1.02
N TYR A 30 -12.26 -1.13 -1.08
CA TYR A 30 -11.44 -1.19 -2.30
C TYR A 30 -11.15 -2.64 -2.70
N TYR A 31 -10.48 -3.40 -1.84
CA TYR A 31 -10.09 -4.77 -2.18
C TYR A 31 -11.30 -5.72 -2.24
N GLY A 32 -12.38 -5.44 -1.51
CA GLY A 32 -13.64 -6.18 -1.60
C GLY A 32 -14.29 -6.04 -2.97
N ARG A 33 -14.29 -4.83 -3.55
CA ARG A 33 -14.72 -4.64 -4.95
C ARG A 33 -13.78 -5.33 -5.95
N GLU A 34 -12.47 -5.21 -5.76
CA GLU A 34 -11.49 -5.75 -6.72
C GLU A 34 -11.38 -7.28 -6.68
N LEU A 35 -11.53 -7.88 -5.50
CA LEU A 35 -11.21 -9.28 -5.25
C LEU A 35 -12.36 -10.08 -4.64
N GLY A 36 -13.41 -9.48 -4.08
CA GLY A 36 -14.40 -10.14 -3.24
C GLY A 36 -14.03 -10.09 -1.76
N GLU A 37 -14.99 -9.81 -0.89
CA GLU A 37 -14.78 -9.62 0.56
C GLU A 37 -14.30 -10.91 1.25
N GLU A 38 -14.75 -12.08 0.79
CA GLU A 38 -14.36 -13.40 1.30
C GLU A 38 -12.87 -13.72 1.08
N HIS A 39 -12.20 -12.96 0.21
CA HIS A 39 -10.78 -13.08 -0.10
C HIS A 39 -9.91 -12.10 0.71
N LEU A 40 -10.53 -11.34 1.62
CA LEU A 40 -9.84 -10.41 2.51
C LEU A 40 -9.56 -11.06 3.86
N TYR A 41 -8.33 -10.91 4.34
CA TYR A 41 -7.90 -11.41 5.64
C TYR A 41 -7.23 -10.28 6.44
N ILE A 42 -7.79 -9.98 7.61
CA ILE A 42 -7.42 -8.79 8.39
C ILE A 42 -7.04 -9.25 9.79
N TYR A 43 -5.83 -8.88 10.20
CA TYR A 43 -5.41 -9.03 11.59
C TYR A 43 -5.58 -7.69 12.33
N LEU A 44 -6.28 -7.71 13.46
CA LEU A 44 -6.36 -6.56 14.35
C LEU A 44 -5.32 -6.73 15.46
N ASP A 45 -4.40 -5.77 15.56
CA ASP A 45 -3.34 -5.75 16.58
C ASP A 45 -3.90 -5.16 17.87
N GLY A 46 -4.39 -6.03 18.75
CA GLY A 46 -5.05 -5.72 20.01
C GLY A 46 -6.49 -6.25 20.06
N GLU A 47 -6.85 -6.90 21.17
CA GLU A 47 -8.23 -7.36 21.43
C GLU A 47 -9.19 -6.20 21.73
N ASP A 48 -8.62 -5.03 22.06
CA ASP A 48 -9.31 -3.75 22.24
C ASP A 48 -9.79 -3.12 20.93
N GLN A 49 -9.35 -3.65 19.78
CA GLN A 49 -9.63 -3.05 18.49
C GLN A 49 -11.07 -3.30 18.04
N LEU A 50 -11.73 -2.22 17.63
CA LEU A 50 -13.08 -2.29 17.08
C LEU A 50 -13.10 -3.00 15.72
N LEU A 51 -14.18 -3.72 15.44
CA LEU A 51 -14.45 -4.26 14.12
C LEU A 51 -14.84 -3.11 13.15
N PRO A 52 -14.37 -3.14 11.89
CA PRO A 52 -14.80 -2.18 10.88
C PRO A 52 -16.29 -2.37 10.56
N SER A 53 -17.02 -1.26 10.43
CA SER A 53 -18.48 -1.30 10.24
C SER A 53 -18.90 -1.98 8.93
N ASN A 54 -18.02 -1.95 7.93
CA ASN A 54 -18.22 -2.56 6.61
C ASN A 54 -17.49 -3.90 6.45
N MET A 55 -17.23 -4.64 7.53
CA MET A 55 -16.47 -5.90 7.47
C MET A 55 -17.05 -6.96 6.52
N GLY A 56 -18.37 -6.98 6.31
CA GLY A 56 -19.03 -7.89 5.37
C GLY A 56 -18.58 -9.35 5.55
N LYS A 57 -18.06 -9.96 4.48
CA LYS A 57 -17.53 -11.34 4.49
C LYS A 57 -16.02 -11.44 4.77
N ALA A 58 -15.36 -10.35 5.16
CA ALA A 58 -13.93 -10.36 5.43
C ALA A 58 -13.58 -11.26 6.62
N ASN A 59 -12.45 -11.94 6.52
CA ASN A 59 -11.93 -12.81 7.57
C ASN A 59 -11.14 -11.96 8.57
N ILE A 60 -11.73 -11.64 9.72
CA ILE A 60 -11.09 -10.77 10.72
C ILE A 60 -10.67 -11.59 11.95
N LYS A 61 -9.44 -11.39 12.41
CA LYS A 61 -8.91 -12.02 13.62
C LYS A 61 -8.18 -11.01 14.50
N HIS A 62 -8.56 -10.93 15.77
CA HIS A 62 -7.81 -10.19 16.78
C HIS A 62 -6.57 -10.96 17.23
N PHE A 63 -5.50 -10.23 17.50
CA PHE A 63 -4.29 -10.71 18.14
C PHE A 63 -4.05 -9.90 19.42
N PRO A 64 -3.46 -10.49 20.46
CA PRO A 64 -3.01 -9.73 21.62
C PRO A 64 -2.01 -8.64 21.20
N HIS A 65 -2.20 -7.42 21.71
CA HIS A 65 -1.25 -6.35 21.48
C HIS A 65 0.06 -6.66 22.22
N LYS A 66 1.20 -6.42 21.58
CA LYS A 66 2.52 -6.55 22.19
C LYS A 66 3.25 -5.22 22.17
N GLU A 67 3.52 -4.69 23.36
CA GLU A 67 4.39 -3.54 23.55
C GLU A 67 5.84 -3.94 23.27
N LEU A 68 6.30 -3.69 22.06
CA LEU A 68 7.64 -4.03 21.59
C LEU A 68 8.33 -2.78 21.04
N ALA A 69 9.66 -2.75 21.10
CA ALA A 69 10.42 -1.74 20.37
C ALA A 69 10.06 -1.82 18.88
N ARG A 70 10.04 -0.66 18.20
CA ARG A 70 9.54 -0.54 16.83
C ARG A 70 10.05 -1.62 15.88
N ALA A 71 11.37 -1.85 15.86
CA ALA A 71 11.99 -2.80 14.95
C ALA A 71 11.58 -4.25 15.24
N GLU A 72 11.35 -4.59 16.51
CA GLU A 72 10.88 -5.91 16.94
C GLU A 72 9.40 -6.08 16.63
N GLY A 73 8.58 -5.07 16.91
CA GLY A 73 7.16 -5.06 16.51
C GLY A 73 6.98 -5.20 15.00
N ASP A 74 7.78 -4.50 14.20
CA ASP A 74 7.76 -4.60 12.73
C ASP A 74 8.17 -6.01 12.23
N LYS A 75 9.02 -6.73 12.98
CA LYS A 75 9.39 -8.13 12.68
C LYS A 75 8.30 -9.11 13.13
N TYR A 76 7.68 -8.87 14.27
CA TYR A 76 6.60 -9.68 14.80
C TYR A 76 5.38 -9.66 13.87
N ARG A 77 4.88 -8.46 13.53
CA ARG A 77 3.71 -8.28 12.65
C ARG A 77 3.91 -8.91 11.27
N ILE A 78 5.06 -8.65 10.62
CA ILE A 78 5.33 -9.27 9.32
C ILE A 78 5.52 -10.79 9.44
N GLY A 79 5.95 -11.30 10.60
CA GLY A 79 6.00 -12.72 10.90
C GLY A 79 4.62 -13.37 10.83
N LEU A 80 3.63 -12.78 11.52
CA LEU A 80 2.24 -13.24 11.49
C LEU A 80 1.65 -13.24 10.07
N LEU A 81 1.89 -12.17 9.31
CA LEU A 81 1.37 -12.03 7.95
C LEU A 81 2.06 -12.98 6.96
N ASN A 82 3.35 -13.28 7.14
CA ASN A 82 4.00 -14.32 6.33
C ASN A 82 3.38 -15.70 6.62
N THR A 83 3.13 -16.04 7.89
CA THR A 83 2.47 -17.32 8.26
C THR A 83 1.08 -17.42 7.63
N LEU A 84 0.26 -16.37 7.74
CA LEU A 84 -1.05 -16.31 7.09
C LEU A 84 -0.93 -16.52 5.57
N LYS A 85 0.02 -15.83 4.92
CA LYS A 85 0.26 -15.98 3.50
C LYS A 85 0.65 -17.42 3.13
N ASP A 86 1.51 -18.07 3.91
CA ASP A 86 1.89 -19.47 3.71
C ASP A 86 0.65 -20.39 3.81
N GLU A 87 -0.21 -20.19 4.81
CA GLU A 87 -1.47 -20.93 4.96
C GLU A 87 -2.43 -20.72 3.79
N LEU A 88 -2.55 -19.49 3.28
CA LEU A 88 -3.43 -19.17 2.16
C LEU A 88 -2.96 -19.83 0.87
N LEU A 89 -1.65 -19.80 0.58
CA LEU A 89 -1.08 -20.51 -0.56
C LEU A 89 -1.33 -22.03 -0.45
N CYS A 90 -1.15 -22.61 0.74
CA CYS A 90 -1.48 -24.03 0.99
C CYS A 90 -2.97 -24.35 0.81
N LYS A 91 -3.87 -23.39 1.06
CA LYS A 91 -5.32 -23.51 0.83
C LYS A 91 -5.72 -23.34 -0.65
N GLY A 92 -4.76 -23.24 -1.57
CA GLY A 92 -5.00 -23.14 -3.00
C GLY A 92 -5.26 -21.73 -3.50
N TYR A 93 -4.83 -20.69 -2.77
CA TYR A 93 -4.69 -19.36 -3.37
C TYR A 93 -3.48 -19.31 -4.30
N ASP A 94 -3.63 -18.70 -5.47
CA ASP A 94 -2.57 -18.58 -6.47
C ASP A 94 -1.65 -17.37 -6.20
N MET A 95 -2.16 -16.38 -5.46
CA MET A 95 -1.47 -15.13 -5.17
C MET A 95 -1.95 -14.52 -3.86
N VAL A 96 -1.03 -13.88 -3.13
CA VAL A 96 -1.35 -13.12 -1.92
C VAL A 96 -0.77 -11.71 -2.03
N ILE A 97 -1.62 -10.72 -1.82
CA ILE A 97 -1.31 -9.30 -1.69
C ILE A 97 -1.14 -8.98 -0.20
N GLY A 98 -0.02 -8.39 0.19
CA GLY A 98 0.22 -7.82 1.51
C GLY A 98 0.46 -6.31 1.43
N THR A 99 -0.38 -5.54 2.12
CA THR A 99 -0.24 -4.09 2.23
C THR A 99 -0.60 -3.61 3.63
N ASP A 100 -0.10 -2.42 3.99
CA ASP A 100 -0.64 -1.70 5.14
C ASP A 100 -2.07 -1.21 4.82
N ALA A 101 -2.90 -0.93 5.86
CA ALA A 101 -4.31 -0.55 5.66
C ALA A 101 -4.48 0.77 4.90
N ASP A 102 -3.46 1.62 4.89
CA ASP A 102 -3.41 2.90 4.19
C ASP A 102 -2.76 2.79 2.79
N GLU A 103 -2.55 1.57 2.27
CA GLU A 103 -1.89 1.31 0.99
C GLU A 103 -2.78 0.56 -0.01
N PHE A 104 -2.88 1.13 -1.22
CA PHE A 104 -3.78 0.67 -2.28
C PHE A 104 -3.03 0.38 -3.57
N LEU A 105 -3.15 -0.85 -4.07
CA LEU A 105 -2.56 -1.27 -5.34
C LEU A 105 -3.54 -1.00 -6.49
N VAL A 106 -3.23 0.00 -7.31
CA VAL A 106 -4.10 0.54 -8.36
C VAL A 106 -3.50 0.28 -9.73
N VAL A 107 -4.28 -0.32 -10.62
CA VAL A 107 -3.98 -0.40 -12.05
C VAL A 107 -4.31 0.94 -12.69
N ASP A 108 -3.48 1.44 -13.61
CA ASP A 108 -3.78 2.67 -14.34
C ASP A 108 -5.17 2.56 -14.99
N PRO A 109 -6.13 3.46 -14.69
CA PRO A 109 -7.47 3.42 -15.30
C PRO A 109 -7.47 3.46 -16.84
N ALA A 110 -6.39 3.94 -17.47
CA ALA A 110 -6.21 3.86 -18.92
C ALA A 110 -6.21 2.42 -19.45
N ARG A 111 -5.86 1.43 -18.62
CA ARG A 111 -5.91 0.00 -18.98
C ARG A 111 -7.32 -0.54 -19.08
N LYS A 112 -8.32 0.12 -18.46
CA LYS A 112 -9.71 -0.36 -18.39
C LYS A 112 -9.81 -1.83 -17.92
N GLN A 113 -8.99 -2.20 -16.95
CA GLN A 113 -8.88 -3.56 -16.42
C GLN A 113 -9.02 -3.54 -14.90
N ARG A 114 -9.64 -4.59 -14.35
CA ARG A 114 -9.71 -4.82 -12.90
C ARG A 114 -8.38 -5.36 -12.39
N LEU A 115 -8.12 -5.17 -11.10
CA LEU A 115 -6.88 -5.61 -10.45
C LEU A 115 -6.64 -7.11 -10.63
N ARG A 116 -7.69 -7.93 -10.45
CA ARG A 116 -7.61 -9.39 -10.60
C ARG A 116 -7.12 -9.80 -11.99
N ASP A 117 -7.74 -9.26 -13.03
CA ASP A 117 -7.41 -9.60 -14.43
C ASP A 117 -6.00 -9.12 -14.80
N PHE A 118 -5.63 -7.93 -14.33
CA PHE A 118 -4.29 -7.39 -14.52
C PHE A 118 -3.22 -8.28 -13.87
N LEU A 119 -3.44 -8.73 -12.63
CA LEU A 119 -2.50 -9.59 -11.92
C LEU A 119 -2.42 -11.00 -12.52
N TYR A 120 -3.54 -11.54 -13.01
CA TYR A 120 -3.54 -12.82 -13.73
C TYR A 120 -2.59 -12.82 -14.93
N GLN A 121 -2.50 -11.72 -15.68
CA GLN A 121 -1.58 -11.59 -16.82
C GLN A 121 -0.09 -11.65 -16.40
N HIS A 122 0.21 -11.34 -15.14
CA HIS A 122 1.56 -11.26 -14.58
C HIS A 122 1.88 -12.41 -13.61
N ARG A 123 1.03 -13.45 -13.56
CA ARG A 123 1.13 -14.58 -12.64
C ARG A 123 2.43 -15.39 -12.70
N SER A 124 3.22 -15.25 -13.77
CA SER A 124 4.52 -15.92 -13.92
C SER A 124 5.60 -15.35 -13.01
N TYR A 125 5.42 -14.15 -12.46
CA TYR A 125 6.36 -13.57 -11.51
C TYR A 125 6.11 -14.06 -10.08
N ALA A 126 7.17 -14.55 -9.42
CA ALA A 126 7.13 -14.97 -8.01
C ALA A 126 6.89 -13.79 -7.05
N THR A 127 7.49 -12.64 -7.37
CA THR A 127 7.40 -11.41 -6.58
C THR A 127 7.06 -10.22 -7.48
N ILE A 128 5.96 -9.55 -7.17
CA ILE A 128 5.42 -8.42 -7.94
C ILE A 128 5.40 -7.15 -7.05
N SER A 129 5.67 -6.02 -7.69
CA SER A 129 5.68 -4.70 -7.10
C SER A 129 4.99 -3.70 -8.02
N ALA A 130 4.45 -2.65 -7.40
CA ALA A 130 3.87 -1.50 -8.06
C ALA A 130 4.73 -0.27 -7.81
N LEU A 131 4.74 0.69 -8.74
CA LEU A 131 5.48 1.93 -8.56
C LEU A 131 4.86 2.75 -7.42
N GLY A 132 5.66 3.09 -6.41
CA GLY A 132 5.21 3.74 -5.19
C GLY A 132 4.95 5.23 -5.37
N LEU A 133 3.76 5.66 -4.94
CA LEU A 133 3.29 7.05 -4.91
C LEU A 133 2.84 7.38 -3.49
N ASP A 134 3.46 8.38 -2.89
CA ASP A 134 3.07 8.88 -1.56
C ASP A 134 2.14 10.09 -1.74
N LEU A 135 0.85 9.90 -1.49
CA LEU A 135 -0.14 10.96 -1.68
C LEU A 135 0.01 12.03 -0.61
N GLY A 136 -0.10 13.29 -1.01
CA GLY A 136 -0.06 14.42 -0.10
C GLY A 136 -1.07 15.47 -0.51
N GLN A 137 -1.67 16.15 0.47
CA GLN A 137 -2.46 17.34 0.25
C GLN A 137 -1.56 18.47 -0.28
N LYS A 138 -2.01 19.16 -1.32
CA LYS A 138 -1.42 20.43 -1.75
C LYS A 138 -2.08 21.59 -1.02
N VAL A 139 -1.44 22.05 0.06
CA VAL A 139 -1.99 23.10 0.93
C VAL A 139 -2.20 24.39 0.14
N GLY A 140 -3.34 25.05 0.37
CA GLY A 140 -3.76 26.26 -0.35
C GLY A 140 -4.41 26.00 -1.72
N ILE A 141 -4.40 24.75 -2.21
CA ILE A 141 -5.05 24.34 -3.46
C ILE A 141 -6.12 23.27 -3.21
N GLU A 142 -5.77 22.22 -2.47
CA GLU A 142 -6.69 21.13 -2.15
C GLU A 142 -7.33 21.33 -0.76
N PRO A 143 -8.66 21.20 -0.66
CA PRO A 143 -9.37 21.39 0.61
C PRO A 143 -9.06 20.26 1.60
N ASN A 144 -9.48 20.48 2.85
CA ASN A 144 -9.48 19.44 3.87
C ASN A 144 -10.28 18.22 3.39
N LEU A 145 -9.84 17.04 3.83
CA LEU A 145 -10.43 15.80 3.39
C LEU A 145 -11.87 15.65 3.88
N ASN A 146 -12.81 15.47 2.94
CA ASN A 146 -14.14 14.99 3.25
C ASN A 146 -14.10 13.45 3.36
N PRO A 147 -14.40 12.87 4.54
CA PRO A 147 -14.34 11.42 4.77
C PRO A 147 -15.44 10.62 4.05
N SER A 148 -16.43 11.26 3.44
CA SER A 148 -17.48 10.58 2.67
C SER A 148 -17.16 10.49 1.18
N LEU A 149 -16.09 11.14 0.73
CA LEU A 149 -15.65 11.14 -0.67
C LEU A 149 -14.39 10.30 -0.86
N SER A 150 -14.17 9.86 -2.09
CA SER A 150 -12.95 9.11 -2.41
C SER A 150 -11.69 9.96 -2.25
N LEU A 151 -10.60 9.35 -1.78
CA LEU A 151 -9.30 10.01 -1.63
C LEU A 151 -8.78 10.58 -2.97
N LEU A 152 -8.87 9.82 -4.06
CA LEU A 152 -8.31 10.23 -5.36
C LEU A 152 -9.14 11.30 -6.07
N LYS A 153 -10.40 11.51 -5.67
CA LYS A 153 -11.18 12.68 -6.11
C LYS A 153 -10.69 13.99 -5.47
N GLN A 154 -9.98 13.88 -4.35
CA GLN A 154 -9.59 15.02 -3.52
C GLN A 154 -8.06 15.24 -3.48
N ARG A 155 -7.28 14.25 -3.89
CA ARG A 155 -5.81 14.25 -3.86
C ARG A 155 -5.27 13.93 -5.25
N GLY A 156 -4.84 14.97 -5.96
CA GLY A 156 -4.30 14.93 -7.31
C GLY A 156 -2.78 14.93 -7.37
N TYR A 157 -2.08 14.94 -6.23
CA TYR A 157 -0.62 15.04 -6.19
C TYR A 157 0.03 13.97 -5.30
N ALA A 158 1.21 13.53 -5.71
CA ALA A 158 1.99 12.54 -4.97
C ALA A 158 3.50 12.77 -5.12
N VAL A 159 4.27 12.22 -4.18
CA VAL A 159 5.73 12.09 -4.31
C VAL A 159 6.06 10.69 -4.83
N LEU A 160 6.87 10.61 -5.89
CA LEU A 160 7.44 9.34 -6.35
C LEU A 160 8.39 8.78 -5.28
N SER A 161 8.11 7.57 -4.80
CA SER A 161 8.76 7.04 -3.60
C SER A 161 9.20 5.59 -3.75
N SER A 162 10.51 5.34 -3.70
CA SER A 162 11.06 3.98 -3.65
C SER A 162 10.79 3.31 -2.30
N ARG A 163 10.43 4.07 -1.26
CA ARG A 163 9.99 3.51 0.02
C ARG A 163 8.65 2.80 -0.12
N TYR A 164 7.75 3.33 -0.94
CA TYR A 164 6.41 2.78 -1.19
C TYR A 164 6.36 1.91 -2.46
N THR A 165 7.50 1.71 -3.12
CA THR A 165 7.65 0.69 -4.15
C THR A 165 7.99 -0.63 -3.46
N LYS A 166 6.97 -1.25 -2.87
CA LYS A 166 7.07 -2.43 -2.00
C LYS A 166 6.90 -3.71 -2.78
N ALA A 167 7.41 -4.82 -2.24
CA ALA A 167 7.27 -6.15 -2.81
C ALA A 167 5.91 -6.77 -2.42
N SER A 168 4.82 -6.02 -2.59
CA SER A 168 3.52 -6.27 -1.95
C SER A 168 2.83 -7.56 -2.38
N ILE A 169 3.32 -8.29 -3.37
CA ILE A 169 2.59 -9.43 -3.93
C ILE A 169 3.53 -10.63 -4.09
N LEU A 170 3.07 -11.79 -3.64
CA LEU A 170 3.75 -13.08 -3.77
C LEU A 170 2.83 -14.13 -4.38
N THR A 171 3.37 -14.94 -5.29
CA THR A 171 2.70 -16.13 -5.86
C THR A 171 3.27 -17.45 -5.36
N GLN A 172 4.26 -17.38 -4.46
CA GLN A 172 5.02 -18.51 -3.94
C GLN A 172 5.32 -18.32 -2.45
N PRO A 173 5.69 -19.37 -1.69
CA PRO A 173 5.96 -19.30 -0.25
C PRO A 173 7.29 -18.59 0.11
N LEU A 174 7.58 -17.44 -0.52
CA LEU A 174 8.70 -16.56 -0.20
C LEU A 174 8.41 -15.70 1.03
N ARG A 175 9.44 -15.19 1.72
CA ARG A 175 9.27 -14.44 2.98
C ARG A 175 9.46 -12.94 2.78
N TRP A 176 8.43 -12.15 3.08
CA TRP A 176 8.55 -10.70 3.19
C TRP A 176 9.45 -10.29 4.35
N GLY A 177 10.22 -9.22 4.13
CA GLY A 177 10.81 -8.43 5.22
C GLY A 177 9.81 -7.38 5.73
N SER A 178 10.12 -6.79 6.90
CA SER A 178 9.26 -5.81 7.57
C SER A 178 8.66 -4.75 6.64
N GLY A 179 7.36 -4.49 6.82
CA GLY A 179 6.59 -3.52 6.03
C GLY A 179 6.50 -3.85 4.53
N PHE A 180 6.67 -5.12 4.14
CA PHE A 180 6.65 -5.58 2.75
C PHE A 180 7.71 -4.94 1.83
N HIS A 181 8.71 -4.25 2.40
CA HIS A 181 9.68 -3.48 1.61
C HIS A 181 10.65 -4.33 0.78
N ARG A 182 10.68 -5.65 1.02
CA ARG A 182 11.59 -6.58 0.34
C ARG A 182 11.10 -8.02 0.50
N VAL A 183 11.67 -8.90 -0.30
CA VAL A 183 11.60 -10.35 -0.10
C VAL A 183 13.00 -10.86 0.27
N LYS A 184 13.07 -11.79 1.22
CA LYS A 184 14.33 -12.41 1.62
C LYS A 184 14.84 -13.31 0.49
N GLY A 185 16.09 -13.14 0.09
CA GLY A 185 16.73 -13.96 -0.95
C GLY A 185 16.24 -13.71 -2.38
N SER A 186 15.41 -12.69 -2.63
CA SER A 186 14.89 -12.41 -3.97
C SER A 186 14.66 -10.92 -4.21
N ASN A 187 14.75 -10.50 -5.48
CA ASN A 187 14.34 -9.17 -5.94
C ASN A 187 12.87 -9.23 -6.40
N PHE A 188 12.34 -8.11 -6.89
CA PHE A 188 10.95 -8.03 -7.32
C PHE A 188 10.77 -7.25 -8.62
N HIS A 189 9.65 -7.52 -9.30
CA HIS A 189 9.32 -6.94 -10.60
C HIS A 189 8.38 -5.76 -10.43
N ILE A 190 8.86 -4.55 -10.75
CA ILE A 190 8.03 -3.34 -10.75
C ILE A 190 7.29 -3.29 -12.08
N LEU A 191 5.99 -3.58 -12.05
CA LEU A 191 5.16 -3.66 -13.26
C LEU A 191 4.87 -2.26 -13.83
N PRO A 192 4.76 -2.12 -15.17
CA PRO A 192 4.24 -0.90 -15.79
C PRO A 192 2.75 -0.73 -15.46
N ASP A 193 2.27 0.52 -15.46
CA ASP A 193 0.85 0.87 -15.31
C ASP A 193 0.21 0.34 -14.02
N PHE A 194 1.02 0.10 -12.99
CA PHE A 194 0.61 -0.42 -11.70
C PHE A 194 1.27 0.37 -10.59
N TYR A 195 0.47 0.90 -9.67
CA TYR A 195 0.91 1.86 -8.66
C TYR A 195 0.50 1.43 -7.26
N LEU A 196 1.40 1.62 -6.29
CA LEU A 196 1.05 1.54 -4.86
C LEU A 196 0.85 2.96 -4.36
N LEU A 197 -0.38 3.26 -3.97
CA LEU A 197 -0.75 4.55 -3.38
C LEU A 197 -0.67 4.43 -1.87
N HIS A 198 0.27 5.14 -1.26
CA HIS A 198 0.31 5.31 0.19
C HIS A 198 -0.47 6.55 0.57
N THR A 199 -1.45 6.39 1.47
CA THR A 199 -2.43 7.43 1.80
C THR A 199 -2.38 7.86 3.27
N GLY A 200 -1.55 7.23 4.10
CA GLY A 200 -1.48 7.48 5.54
C GLY A 200 -1.20 8.93 5.94
N TYR A 201 -0.57 9.70 5.04
CA TYR A 201 -0.20 11.11 5.23
C TYR A 201 -0.79 12.02 4.15
N CYS A 202 -1.91 11.61 3.54
CA CYS A 202 -2.52 12.37 2.44
C CYS A 202 -3.27 13.64 2.88
N ASP A 203 -3.47 13.88 4.18
CA ASP A 203 -4.26 15.01 4.68
C ASP A 203 -3.62 15.66 5.91
N TRP A 204 -3.51 16.99 5.90
CA TRP A 204 -2.83 17.75 6.94
C TRP A 204 -3.53 17.66 8.29
N GLU A 205 -4.85 17.81 8.32
CA GLU A 205 -5.63 17.81 9.56
C GLU A 205 -5.57 16.43 10.23
N ARG A 206 -5.65 15.34 9.44
CA ARG A 206 -5.48 13.97 9.94
C ARG A 206 -4.08 13.73 10.51
N ILE A 207 -3.04 14.24 9.87
CA ILE A 207 -1.69 14.20 10.42
C ILE A 207 -1.67 14.89 11.79
N GLN A 208 -2.17 16.12 11.88
CA GLN A 208 -2.21 16.88 13.15
C GLN A 208 -2.96 16.12 14.26
N LYS A 209 -4.14 15.56 13.97
CA LYS A 209 -4.93 14.75 14.91
C LYS A 209 -4.15 13.56 15.44
N ARG A 210 -3.57 12.74 14.54
CA ARG A 210 -2.75 11.58 14.92
C ARG A 210 -1.57 11.96 15.82
N PHE A 211 -1.00 13.14 15.60
CA PHE A 211 0.08 13.67 16.42
C PHE A 211 -0.38 14.21 17.76
N ALA A 212 -1.54 14.86 17.85
CA ALA A 212 -2.11 15.29 19.13
C ALA A 212 -2.36 14.08 20.06
N ASP A 213 -2.80 12.96 19.50
CA ASP A 213 -3.03 11.72 20.26
C ASP A 213 -1.70 11.06 20.69
N THR A 214 -0.69 11.05 19.81
CA THR A 214 0.61 10.43 20.10
C THR A 214 1.50 11.30 21.00
N ALA A 215 1.42 12.62 20.89
CA ALA A 215 2.22 13.56 21.69
C ALA A 215 1.84 13.54 23.18
N ARG A 216 0.67 13.00 23.52
CA ARG A 216 0.30 12.65 24.90
C ARG A 216 1.11 11.48 25.48
N ILE A 217 1.86 10.74 24.66
CA ILE A 217 2.56 9.48 24.99
C ILE A 217 4.10 9.62 24.82
N GLU A 218 4.67 10.76 25.21
CA GLU A 218 6.13 11.03 25.29
C GLU A 218 6.94 11.27 23.97
N GLY A 219 7.70 12.37 23.97
CA GLY A 219 9.10 12.43 23.55
C GLY A 219 9.49 12.29 22.07
N GLY A 220 9.14 13.26 21.20
CA GLY A 220 9.80 13.37 19.89
C GLY A 220 9.01 14.09 18.79
N TRP A 221 8.61 15.33 19.05
CA TRP A 221 7.71 16.13 18.21
C TRP A 221 8.24 16.38 16.79
N ASP A 222 9.56 16.58 16.62
CA ASP A 222 10.07 17.31 15.46
C ASP A 222 10.48 16.40 14.27
N ALA A 223 11.30 15.36 14.49
CA ALA A 223 11.79 14.50 13.41
C ALA A 223 10.68 13.62 12.78
N HIS A 224 9.71 13.18 13.59
CA HIS A 224 8.66 12.29 13.15
C HIS A 224 7.57 13.04 12.36
N LEU A 225 7.19 14.23 12.83
CA LEU A 225 6.30 15.14 12.10
C LEU A 225 6.97 15.60 10.81
N LYS A 226 8.22 16.08 10.87
CA LYS A 226 8.99 16.46 9.67
C LYS A 226 9.02 15.37 8.62
N ARG A 227 9.16 14.09 9.02
CA ARG A 227 9.16 12.96 8.08
C ARG A 227 7.78 12.69 7.47
N ARG A 228 6.70 12.76 8.25
CA ARG A 228 5.33 12.45 7.80
C ARG A 228 4.68 13.60 7.05
N ALA A 229 4.95 14.83 7.47
CA ALA A 229 4.58 16.06 6.78
C ALA A 229 5.42 16.32 5.52
N ARG A 230 6.54 15.61 5.33
CA ARG A 230 7.47 15.84 4.22
C ARG A 230 6.78 15.75 2.87
N THR A 231 5.84 14.83 2.74
CA THR A 231 5.10 14.60 1.50
C THR A 231 4.20 15.79 1.18
N ILE A 232 3.43 16.27 2.15
CA ILE A 232 2.62 17.49 2.04
C ILE A 232 3.51 18.71 1.76
N TYR A 233 4.64 18.84 2.46
CA TYR A 233 5.59 19.92 2.22
C TYR A 233 6.09 19.91 0.77
N TYR A 234 6.51 18.75 0.25
CA TYR A 234 6.97 18.64 -1.13
C TYR A 234 5.88 18.92 -2.14
N VAL A 235 4.71 18.30 -1.98
CA VAL A 235 3.56 18.50 -2.88
C VAL A 235 3.14 19.97 -2.93
N THR A 236 3.22 20.67 -1.80
CA THR A 236 2.88 22.10 -1.69
C THR A 236 3.91 22.99 -2.36
N HIS A 237 5.21 22.76 -2.11
CA HIS A 237 6.26 23.74 -2.45
C HIS A 237 7.06 23.41 -3.72
N ARG A 238 6.96 22.19 -4.27
CA ARG A 238 7.69 21.79 -5.49
C ARG A 238 6.77 21.85 -6.70
N LYS A 239 7.34 22.24 -7.85
CA LYS A 239 6.63 22.23 -9.13
C LYS A 239 6.28 20.78 -9.52
N PRO A 240 4.99 20.44 -9.68
CA PRO A 240 4.60 19.09 -10.05
C PRO A 240 4.93 18.81 -11.52
N ILE A 241 5.39 17.59 -11.79
CA ILE A 241 5.60 17.06 -13.14
C ILE A 241 4.33 16.27 -13.53
N ARG A 242 3.91 16.31 -14.79
CA ARG A 242 2.85 15.41 -15.26
C ARG A 242 3.33 13.96 -15.10
N ALA A 243 2.59 13.17 -14.33
CA ALA A 243 2.88 11.76 -14.05
C ALA A 243 3.26 10.94 -15.28
N GLU A 244 2.52 11.12 -16.37
CA GLU A 244 2.68 10.43 -17.66
C GLU A 244 4.09 10.58 -18.25
N HIS A 245 4.75 11.72 -17.99
CA HIS A 245 6.07 12.01 -18.53
C HIS A 245 7.21 11.33 -17.75
N ILE A 246 6.95 10.90 -16.51
CA ILE A 246 8.01 10.44 -15.60
C ILE A 246 7.84 8.99 -15.14
N PHE A 247 6.63 8.44 -15.10
CA PHE A 247 6.38 7.10 -14.57
C PHE A 247 7.24 6.00 -15.21
N LYS A 248 7.35 5.97 -16.55
CA LYS A 248 8.18 4.99 -17.26
C LYS A 248 9.65 5.08 -16.83
N ARG A 249 10.19 6.30 -16.74
CA ARG A 249 11.59 6.55 -16.35
C ARG A 249 11.82 6.25 -14.87
N ALA A 250 10.91 6.66 -14.00
CA ALA A 250 10.99 6.39 -12.57
C ALA A 250 10.97 4.89 -12.28
N ARG A 251 10.10 4.14 -12.96
CA ARG A 251 10.08 2.67 -12.89
C ARG A 251 11.41 2.07 -13.33
N LEU A 252 11.93 2.48 -14.49
CA LEU A 252 13.23 1.99 -14.99
C LEU A 252 14.37 2.25 -14.00
N LEU A 253 14.47 3.49 -13.48
CA LEU A 253 15.48 3.84 -12.48
C LEU A 253 15.31 3.00 -11.21
N GLN A 254 14.09 2.86 -10.70
CA GLN A 254 13.83 2.04 -9.52
C GLN A 254 13.95 0.54 -9.77
N SER A 255 13.93 0.06 -11.02
CA SER A 255 14.25 -1.33 -11.36
C SER A 255 15.75 -1.59 -11.42
N LEU A 256 16.55 -0.60 -11.83
CA LEU A 256 18.00 -0.74 -12.00
C LEU A 256 18.81 -0.32 -10.78
N CYS A 257 18.42 0.76 -10.12
CA CYS A 257 19.17 1.34 -9.01
C CYS A 257 18.85 0.63 -7.69
N ARG A 258 19.90 0.19 -7.00
CA ARG A 258 19.83 -0.47 -5.69
C ARG A 258 20.86 0.15 -4.74
N PRO A 259 20.53 0.42 -3.47
CA PRO A 259 21.54 0.82 -2.47
C PRO A 259 22.48 -0.35 -2.19
N PHE A 260 23.78 -0.11 -2.10
CA PHE A 260 24.79 -1.16 -1.85
C PHE A 260 24.53 -1.92 -0.54
N TYR A 261 24.03 -1.25 0.49
CA TYR A 261 23.67 -1.84 1.80
C TYR A 261 22.29 -2.52 1.82
N ALA A 262 21.53 -2.48 0.72
CA ALA A 262 20.19 -3.05 0.63
C ALA A 262 19.83 -3.40 -0.83
N LEU A 263 20.58 -4.34 -1.43
CA LEU A 263 20.45 -4.71 -2.85
C LEU A 263 19.06 -5.21 -3.27
N ASN A 264 18.22 -5.61 -2.32
CA ASN A 264 16.84 -6.03 -2.55
C ASN A 264 15.80 -4.92 -2.31
N LYS A 265 16.21 -3.65 -2.28
CA LYS A 265 15.33 -2.49 -2.20
C LYS A 265 15.56 -1.52 -3.37
N PRO A 266 14.51 -0.96 -3.97
CA PRO A 266 14.64 0.02 -5.03
C PRO A 266 15.18 1.34 -4.48
N MET A 267 15.85 2.08 -5.34
CA MET A 267 16.32 3.42 -5.06
C MET A 267 15.87 4.37 -6.17
N MET A 268 15.43 5.57 -5.78
CA MET A 268 15.28 6.68 -6.71
C MET A 268 16.53 7.58 -6.59
N PRO A 269 17.44 7.60 -7.59
CA PRO A 269 18.70 8.33 -7.51
C PRO A 269 18.53 9.84 -7.81
N THR A 270 17.38 10.42 -7.44
CA THR A 270 17.05 11.82 -7.68
C THR A 270 16.52 12.45 -6.40
N PRO A 271 16.53 13.80 -6.29
CA PRO A 271 15.70 14.48 -5.30
C PRO A 271 14.22 14.06 -5.43
N ALA A 272 13.45 14.27 -4.36
CA ALA A 272 12.02 13.93 -4.35
C ALA A 272 11.27 14.61 -5.52
N LEU A 273 10.64 13.80 -6.36
CA LEU A 273 9.87 14.27 -7.50
C LEU A 273 8.39 14.28 -7.14
N VAL A 274 7.75 15.43 -7.32
CA VAL A 274 6.30 15.59 -7.17
C VAL A 274 5.65 15.38 -8.53
N VAL A 275 4.58 14.60 -8.55
CA VAL A 275 3.79 14.35 -9.74
C VAL A 275 2.35 14.85 -9.56
N ALA A 276 1.80 15.43 -10.61
CA ALA A 276 0.36 15.61 -10.78
C ALA A 276 -0.20 14.33 -11.41
N LEU A 277 -1.12 13.67 -10.71
CA LEU A 277 -1.79 12.48 -11.18
C LEU A 277 -2.74 12.83 -12.34
N PRO A 278 -2.85 11.98 -13.37
CA PRO A 278 -3.80 12.20 -14.45
C PRO A 278 -5.24 12.13 -13.94
N SER A 279 -6.14 12.94 -14.49
CA SER A 279 -7.54 13.04 -14.02
C SER A 279 -8.29 11.70 -14.01
N ARG A 280 -7.92 10.75 -14.88
CA ARG A 280 -8.47 9.40 -14.89
C ARG A 280 -8.30 8.64 -13.56
N PHE A 281 -7.31 8.99 -12.72
CA PHE A 281 -7.17 8.38 -11.39
C PHE A 281 -8.33 8.75 -10.45
N GLN A 282 -9.07 9.84 -10.72
CA GLN A 282 -10.24 10.23 -9.94
C GLN A 282 -11.42 9.25 -10.08
N THR A 283 -11.39 8.35 -11.07
CA THR A 283 -12.40 7.29 -11.23
C THR A 283 -12.16 6.10 -10.31
N VAL A 284 -11.01 6.05 -9.64
CA VAL A 284 -10.68 5.00 -8.69
C VAL A 284 -11.30 5.37 -7.35
N GLU A 285 -12.28 4.58 -6.94
CA GLU A 285 -12.91 4.75 -5.63
C GLU A 285 -12.01 4.11 -4.56
N ILE A 286 -11.44 4.94 -3.69
CA ILE A 286 -10.75 4.61 -2.44
C ILE A 286 -11.39 5.40 -1.32
#